data_AF-A0A7S3MR77-F1
#
_entry.id   AF-A0A7S3MR77-F1
#
_cell.length_a   1.000
_cell.length_b   1.000
_cell.length_c   1.000
_cell.angle_alpha   90.00
_cell.angle_beta   90.00
_cell.angle_gamma   90.00
#
_symmetry.space_group_name_H-M   'P 1'
#
loop_
_entity.id
_entity.type
_entity.pdbx_description
1 polymer ?
#
loop_
_entity_poly.entity_id
_entity_poly.type
_entity_poly.pdbx_seq_one_letter_code
_entity_poly.pdbx_strand_id
1 'polypeptide(L)'
;MADNANATGEEQKHDVEYANEEAKQTVDIPTVKTSSGEENLECLMKIRAKLFRWRDEQWKERGIGNAKLMRDRAEKKIRFIMRQEKTLKPVANFIVSDAPQCVLKPMPNAEKAYVWFVQDFSEGEAQVEKFAIRLRTLEDAEQFKSKLEASQEFNNKAGDDSEDLVWAETVEDVEEVVDDIETNKPAEGGED
;
A
#
# COMPACT_ATOMS: atom_id res chain seq x y z
N MET A 1 -19.57 -48.75 -69.92
CA MET A 1 -18.73 -49.77 -69.25
C MET A 1 -17.44 -49.09 -68.87
N ALA A 2 -17.12 -49.15 -67.57
CA ALA A 2 -15.87 -48.80 -66.88
C ALA A 2 -15.46 -47.30 -66.93
N ASP A 3 -15.49 -46.51 -65.85
CA ASP A 3 -14.95 -46.61 -64.48
C ASP A 3 -13.59 -45.90 -64.32
N ASN A 4 -13.43 -45.29 -63.12
CA ASN A 4 -12.28 -44.64 -62.47
C ASN A 4 -12.04 -43.14 -62.77
N ALA A 5 -12.39 -42.15 -61.92
CA ALA A 5 -12.11 -41.93 -60.47
C ALA A 5 -10.59 -41.89 -60.18
N ASN A 6 -10.00 -41.06 -59.31
CA ASN A 6 -10.32 -39.86 -58.53
C ASN A 6 -8.95 -39.50 -57.90
N ALA A 7 -8.57 -38.21 -57.78
CA ALA A 7 -7.60 -37.76 -56.78
C ALA A 7 -7.67 -36.23 -56.61
N THR A 8 -8.82 -35.71 -56.20
CA THR A 8 -8.85 -34.43 -55.48
C THR A 8 -8.59 -34.72 -54.01
N GLY A 9 -7.44 -34.29 -53.49
CA GLY A 9 -7.09 -34.43 -52.08
C GLY A 9 -8.06 -33.66 -51.18
N GLU A 10 -8.65 -34.37 -50.24
CA GLU A 10 -9.58 -33.84 -49.24
C GLU A 10 -8.83 -32.96 -48.22
N GLU A 11 -9.29 -31.71 -48.06
CA GLU A 11 -8.96 -30.89 -46.89
C GLU A 11 -9.61 -31.53 -45.64
N GLN A 12 -8.77 -31.99 -44.70
CA GLN A 12 -9.24 -32.43 -43.39
C GLN A 12 -9.81 -31.23 -42.63
N LYS A 13 -11.14 -31.17 -42.50
CA LYS A 13 -11.82 -30.30 -41.54
C LYS A 13 -11.55 -30.82 -40.14
N HIS A 14 -10.81 -30.03 -39.36
CA HIS A 14 -10.61 -30.24 -37.95
C HIS A 14 -11.89 -29.79 -37.22
N ASP A 15 -12.86 -30.69 -37.04
CA ASP A 15 -13.99 -30.47 -36.14
C ASP A 15 -13.45 -30.53 -34.71
N VAL A 16 -13.08 -29.37 -34.18
CA VAL A 16 -12.76 -29.22 -32.76
C VAL A 16 -14.09 -29.21 -32.01
N GLU A 17 -14.44 -30.36 -31.44
CA GLU A 17 -15.57 -30.49 -30.53
C GLU A 17 -15.27 -29.64 -29.28
N TYR A 18 -15.91 -28.48 -29.18
CA TYR A 18 -15.82 -27.61 -28.00
C TYR A 18 -16.38 -28.39 -26.81
N ALA A 19 -15.49 -28.81 -25.92
CA ALA A 19 -15.85 -29.52 -24.71
C ALA A 19 -16.85 -28.72 -23.86
N ASN A 20 -18.02 -29.34 -23.67
CA ASN A 20 -19.08 -29.14 -22.69
C ASN A 20 -18.87 -28.02 -21.64
N GLU A 21 -19.78 -27.05 -21.66
CA GLU A 21 -19.82 -25.83 -20.85
C GLU A 21 -20.29 -26.03 -19.39
N GLU A 22 -20.48 -27.26 -18.90
CA GLU A 22 -21.09 -27.52 -17.59
C GLU A 22 -20.22 -28.37 -16.65
N ALA A 23 -19.32 -27.72 -15.94
CA ALA A 23 -18.86 -28.17 -14.62
C ALA A 23 -18.35 -26.98 -13.79
N LYS A 24 -19.24 -26.06 -13.41
CA LYS A 24 -18.96 -25.15 -12.29
C LYS A 24 -18.98 -25.98 -11.01
N GLN A 25 -17.85 -26.59 -10.68
CA GLN A 25 -17.63 -27.23 -9.39
C GLN A 25 -17.60 -26.12 -8.33
N THR A 26 -18.76 -25.84 -7.72
CA THR A 26 -18.87 -24.88 -6.62
C THR A 26 -18.29 -25.51 -5.38
N VAL A 27 -17.15 -24.99 -4.93
CA VAL A 27 -16.53 -25.39 -3.67
C VAL A 27 -17.14 -24.53 -2.57
N ASP A 28 -17.75 -25.15 -1.56
CA ASP A 28 -18.26 -24.44 -0.38
C ASP A 28 -17.08 -23.97 0.48
N ILE A 29 -16.76 -22.67 0.39
CA ILE A 29 -15.72 -22.04 1.21
C ILE A 29 -16.35 -21.59 2.52
N PRO A 30 -15.93 -22.12 3.68
CA PRO A 30 -16.47 -21.69 4.97
C PRO A 30 -16.12 -20.22 5.25
N THR A 31 -17.06 -19.47 5.80
CA THR A 31 -16.80 -18.11 6.26
C THR A 31 -15.83 -18.15 7.44
N VAL A 32 -14.59 -17.70 7.22
CA VAL A 32 -13.56 -17.59 8.25
C VAL A 32 -13.58 -16.18 8.82
N LYS A 33 -13.60 -16.06 10.16
CA LYS A 33 -13.40 -14.76 10.82
C LYS A 33 -11.97 -14.30 10.55
N THR A 34 -11.82 -13.21 9.80
CA THR A 34 -10.53 -12.59 9.54
C THR A 34 -10.23 -11.54 10.62
N SER A 35 -8.95 -11.42 10.97
CA SER A 35 -8.41 -10.38 11.85
C SER A 35 -7.41 -9.56 11.05
N SER A 36 -7.40 -8.25 11.22
CA SER A 36 -6.47 -7.36 10.52
C SER A 36 -5.06 -7.40 11.14
N GLY A 37 -4.97 -7.81 12.41
CA GLY A 37 -3.76 -7.73 13.22
C GLY A 37 -3.48 -6.30 13.73
N GLU A 38 -4.42 -5.38 13.55
CA GLU A 38 -4.31 -3.96 13.90
C GLU A 38 -5.22 -3.59 15.09
N GLU A 39 -5.99 -4.54 15.63
CA GLU A 39 -7.07 -4.29 16.59
C GLU A 39 -6.58 -3.75 17.95
N ASN A 40 -5.31 -4.00 18.30
CA ASN A 40 -4.70 -3.50 19.54
C ASN A 40 -3.87 -2.23 19.31
N LEU A 41 -3.88 -1.67 18.10
CA LEU A 41 -3.06 -0.53 17.74
C LEU A 41 -3.89 0.76 17.72
N GLU A 42 -3.31 1.82 18.25
CA GLU A 42 -3.89 3.16 18.28
C GLU A 42 -3.41 3.95 17.05
N CYS A 43 -4.34 4.46 16.24
CA CYS A 43 -4.01 5.26 15.07
C CYS A 43 -3.62 6.68 15.49
N LEU A 44 -2.42 7.13 15.13
CA LEU A 44 -1.89 8.47 15.44
C LEU A 44 -1.98 9.45 14.26
N MET A 45 -2.10 8.89 13.06
CA MET A 45 -2.15 9.60 11.80
C MET A 45 -2.72 8.65 10.75
N LYS A 46 -3.62 9.15 9.91
CA LYS A 46 -4.17 8.47 8.75
C LYS A 46 -4.24 9.45 7.59
N ILE A 47 -3.43 9.23 6.55
CA ILE A 47 -3.34 10.14 5.40
C ILE A 47 -3.39 9.33 4.12
N ARG A 48 -4.18 9.80 3.15
CA ARG A 48 -4.25 9.21 1.81
C ARG A 48 -2.94 9.47 1.05
N ALA A 49 -2.32 8.41 0.54
CA ALA A 49 -1.02 8.50 -0.12
C ALA A 49 -0.87 7.54 -1.31
N LYS A 50 0.08 7.86 -2.20
CA LYS A 50 0.61 6.94 -3.20
C LYS A 50 2.06 6.61 -2.84
N LEU A 51 2.36 5.33 -2.68
CA LEU A 51 3.69 4.81 -2.33
C LEU A 51 4.36 4.21 -3.56
N PHE A 52 5.65 4.47 -3.69
CA PHE A 52 6.54 3.96 -4.72
C PHE A 52 7.72 3.23 -4.08
N ARG A 53 8.28 2.27 -4.82
CA ARG A 53 9.52 1.58 -4.48
C ARG A 53 10.55 1.77 -5.58
N TRP A 54 11.83 1.86 -5.21
CA TRP A 54 12.93 1.90 -6.16
C TRP A 54 13.33 0.49 -6.59
N ARG A 55 13.24 0.19 -7.90
CA ARG A 55 13.67 -1.08 -8.50
C ARG A 55 14.19 -0.80 -9.90
N ASP A 56 15.27 -1.47 -10.31
CA ASP A 56 15.83 -1.37 -11.67
C ASP A 56 16.08 0.09 -12.08
N GLU A 57 16.66 0.89 -11.18
CA GLU A 57 16.96 2.32 -11.38
C GLU A 57 15.75 3.21 -11.71
N GLN A 58 14.55 2.77 -11.33
CA GLN A 58 13.32 3.52 -11.54
C GLN A 58 12.37 3.43 -10.35
N TRP A 59 11.53 4.45 -10.21
CA TRP A 59 10.40 4.43 -9.27
C TRP A 59 9.26 3.61 -9.86
N LYS A 60 8.84 2.55 -9.17
CA LYS A 60 7.66 1.76 -9.51
C LYS A 60 6.58 2.00 -8.48
N GLU A 61 5.34 2.16 -8.93
CA GLU A 61 4.20 2.25 -8.02
C GLU A 61 4.13 0.96 -7.19
N ARG A 62 3.97 1.13 -5.87
CA ARG A 62 3.89 0.04 -4.90
C ARG A 62 2.47 -0.10 -4.36
N GLY A 63 1.76 1.01 -4.17
CA GLY A 63 0.33 0.99 -3.84
C GLY A 63 -0.24 2.37 -3.57
N ILE A 64 -1.57 2.47 -3.68
CA ILE A 64 -2.35 3.65 -3.30
C ILE A 64 -3.24 3.23 -2.14
N GLY A 65 -3.28 4.03 -1.08
CA GLY A 65 -3.92 3.62 0.17
C GLY A 65 -3.86 4.67 1.26
N ASN A 66 -4.33 4.30 2.45
CA ASN A 66 -4.16 5.10 3.65
C ASN A 66 -2.85 4.72 4.32
N ALA A 67 -1.94 5.68 4.42
CA ALA A 67 -0.73 5.61 5.21
C ALA A 67 -1.07 5.90 6.67
N LYS A 68 -0.77 4.95 7.56
CA LYS A 68 -1.10 5.03 8.98
C LYS A 68 0.17 4.96 9.83
N LEU A 69 0.20 5.76 10.89
CA LEU A 69 1.13 5.56 12.02
C LEU A 69 0.33 4.97 13.17
N MET A 70 0.73 3.78 13.58
CA MET A 70 -0.03 2.95 14.51
C MET A 70 0.84 2.63 15.72
N ARG A 71 0.33 2.91 16.92
CA ARG A 71 1.04 2.70 18.19
C ARG A 71 0.52 1.47 18.92
N ASP A 72 1.43 0.59 19.33
CA ASP A 72 1.17 -0.41 20.34
C ASP A 72 1.43 0.20 21.72
N ARG A 73 0.38 0.34 22.53
CA ARG A 73 0.46 0.93 23.86
C ARG A 73 1.20 0.04 24.86
N ALA A 74 1.14 -1.28 24.69
CA ALA A 74 1.79 -2.23 25.57
C ALA A 74 3.29 -2.33 25.26
N GLU A 75 3.65 -2.40 23.97
CA GLU A 75 5.05 -2.47 23.54
C GLU A 75 5.75 -1.11 23.48
N LYS A 76 5.00 0.00 23.60
CA LYS A 76 5.49 1.38 23.40
C LYS A 76 6.22 1.52 22.06
N LYS A 77 5.65 0.94 21.00
CA LYS A 77 6.22 0.98 19.65
C LYS A 77 5.26 1.56 18.65
N ILE A 78 5.75 2.46 17.81
CA ILE A 78 5.03 3.03 16.68
C ILE A 78 5.55 2.40 15.39
N ARG A 79 4.61 1.95 14.55
CA ARG A 79 4.87 1.38 13.23
C ARG A 79 4.12 2.13 12.15
N PHE A 80 4.70 2.13 10.95
CA PHE A 80 4.02 2.58 9.74
C PHE A 80 3.34 1.39 9.08
N ILE A 81 2.06 1.55 8.75
CA ILE A 81 1.28 0.56 8.00
C ILE A 81 0.61 1.26 6.83
N MET A 82 0.70 0.68 5.65
CA MET A 82 -0.07 1.09 4.49
C MET A 82 -0.55 -0.15 3.72
N ARG A 83 -1.83 -0.14 3.35
CA ARG A 83 -2.46 -1.20 2.54
C ARG A 83 -2.91 -0.64 1.21
N GLN A 84 -2.79 -1.44 0.15
CA GLN A 84 -3.36 -1.11 -1.15
C GLN A 84 -4.87 -1.13 -1.04
N GLU A 85 -5.52 -0.09 -1.56
CA GLU A 85 -6.97 -0.07 -1.69
C GLU A 85 -7.49 -1.24 -2.53
N LYS A 86 -8.76 -1.60 -2.34
CA LYS A 86 -9.48 -2.71 -3.00
C LYS A 86 -8.95 -4.10 -2.62
N THR A 87 -7.64 -4.32 -2.65
CA THR A 87 -7.04 -5.63 -2.31
C THR A 87 -6.73 -5.78 -0.82
N LEU A 88 -6.60 -4.67 -0.09
CA LEU A 88 -6.21 -4.58 1.32
C LEU A 88 -4.86 -5.25 1.64
N LYS A 89 -4.06 -5.53 0.60
CA LYS A 89 -2.73 -6.12 0.75
C LYS A 89 -1.79 -5.11 1.39
N PRO A 90 -0.98 -5.50 2.39
CA PRO A 90 0.04 -4.63 2.93
C PRO A 90 1.05 -4.27 1.83
N VAL A 91 1.35 -2.98 1.70
CA VAL A 91 2.34 -2.45 0.76
C VAL A 91 3.53 -1.79 1.46
N ALA A 92 3.36 -1.47 2.74
CA ALA A 92 4.43 -1.14 3.68
C ALA A 92 3.99 -1.52 5.10
N ASN A 93 4.93 -2.07 5.87
CA ASN A 93 4.78 -2.42 7.28
C ASN A 93 6.16 -2.40 7.94
N PHE A 94 6.46 -1.38 8.73
CA PHE A 94 7.76 -1.25 9.39
C PHE A 94 7.68 -0.53 10.72
N ILE A 95 8.59 -0.85 11.63
CA ILE A 95 8.80 -0.06 12.85
C ILE A 95 9.47 1.26 12.45
N VAL A 96 8.92 2.38 12.93
CA VAL A 96 9.54 3.68 12.71
C VAL A 96 10.84 3.73 13.50
N SER A 97 11.97 3.87 12.81
CA SER A 97 13.32 3.84 13.40
C SER A 97 14.03 5.17 13.16
N ASP A 98 15.08 5.44 13.93
CA ASP A 98 15.93 6.61 13.69
C ASP A 98 16.93 6.36 12.54
N ALA A 99 17.76 7.38 12.27
CA ALA A 99 18.83 7.33 11.31
C ALA A 99 19.70 6.06 11.46
N PRO A 100 20.09 5.44 10.33
CA PRO A 100 19.95 5.92 8.95
C PRO A 100 18.61 5.58 8.28
N GLN A 101 17.70 4.88 8.96
CA GLN A 101 16.39 4.49 8.43
C GLN A 101 15.34 5.57 8.72
N CYS A 102 14.25 5.58 7.95
CA CYS A 102 13.14 6.52 8.08
C CYS A 102 13.51 8.03 8.04
N VAL A 103 14.72 8.39 7.59
CA VAL A 103 15.11 9.79 7.39
C VAL A 103 14.48 10.32 6.10
N LEU A 104 13.43 11.13 6.24
CA LEU A 104 12.73 11.73 5.11
C LEU A 104 13.58 12.77 4.40
N LYS A 105 13.76 12.60 3.10
CA LYS A 105 14.37 13.60 2.21
C LYS A 105 13.32 14.09 1.21
N PRO A 106 13.17 15.41 1.00
CA PRO A 106 12.24 15.92 0.00
C PRO A 106 12.68 15.49 -1.41
N MET A 107 11.71 15.18 -2.27
CA MET A 107 11.98 14.89 -3.68
C MET A 107 12.16 16.20 -4.49
N PRO A 108 13.18 16.30 -5.34
CA PRO A 108 13.35 17.45 -6.23
C PRO A 108 12.11 17.65 -7.11
N ASN A 109 11.64 18.90 -7.22
CA ASN A 109 10.46 19.28 -8.02
C ASN A 109 9.15 18.58 -7.63
N ALA A 110 9.07 18.01 -6.41
CA ALA A 110 7.88 17.36 -5.90
C ALA A 110 7.70 17.67 -4.41
N GLU A 111 7.18 18.86 -4.12
CA GLU A 111 7.04 19.41 -2.75
C GLU A 111 6.17 18.56 -1.82
N LYS A 112 5.26 17.76 -2.39
CA LYS A 112 4.36 16.85 -1.67
C LYS A 112 4.92 15.43 -1.54
N ALA A 113 6.22 15.24 -1.75
CA ALA A 113 6.81 13.91 -1.80
C ALA A 113 8.14 13.80 -1.04
N TYR A 114 8.30 12.67 -0.37
CA TYR A 114 9.51 12.32 0.37
C TYR A 114 10.06 10.98 -0.07
N VAL A 115 11.37 10.79 0.10
CA VAL A 115 12.11 9.55 -0.11
C VAL A 115 12.89 9.19 1.15
N TRP A 116 12.90 7.90 1.51
CA TRP A 116 13.67 7.37 2.64
C TRP A 116 14.01 5.89 2.43
N PHE A 117 14.89 5.36 3.30
CA PHE A 117 15.22 3.94 3.38
C PHE A 117 14.61 3.31 4.61
N VAL A 118 14.21 2.04 4.54
CA VAL A 118 13.59 1.34 5.69
C VAL A 118 13.77 -0.17 5.61
N GLN A 119 13.71 -0.85 6.77
CA GLN A 119 13.51 -2.30 6.86
C GLN A 119 12.00 -2.60 6.87
N ASP A 120 11.46 -3.02 5.74
CA ASP A 120 10.04 -3.29 5.54
C ASP A 120 9.71 -4.79 5.71
N PHE A 121 8.50 -5.09 6.19
CA PHE A 121 7.99 -6.44 6.42
C PHE A 121 6.65 -6.71 5.69
N SER A 122 6.28 -5.90 4.70
CA SER A 122 4.98 -6.05 4.01
C SER A 122 4.87 -7.33 3.19
N GLU A 123 6.00 -7.96 2.81
CA GLU A 123 6.03 -9.21 2.04
C GLU A 123 6.26 -10.46 2.91
N GLY A 124 6.16 -10.33 4.25
CA GLY A 124 6.30 -11.45 5.19
C GLY A 124 7.74 -11.72 5.65
N GLU A 125 8.73 -11.12 5.01
CA GLU A 125 10.13 -11.13 5.42
C GLU A 125 10.72 -9.72 5.42
N ALA A 126 11.82 -9.54 6.16
CA ALA A 126 12.48 -8.25 6.31
C ALA A 126 13.24 -7.88 5.03
N GLN A 127 12.87 -6.77 4.39
CA GLN A 127 13.46 -6.30 3.13
C GLN A 127 13.91 -4.85 3.27
N VAL A 128 15.12 -4.52 2.82
CA VAL A 128 15.57 -3.12 2.76
C VAL A 128 14.94 -2.45 1.55
N GLU A 129 14.07 -1.49 1.81
CA GLU A 129 13.33 -0.75 0.79
C GLU A 129 13.81 0.70 0.71
N LYS A 130 13.86 1.22 -0.52
CA LYS A 130 13.94 2.66 -0.77
C LYS A 130 12.56 3.10 -1.25
N PHE A 131 11.83 3.76 -0.38
CA PHE A 131 10.48 4.22 -0.64
C PHE A 131 10.46 5.68 -1.06
N ALA A 132 9.45 6.01 -1.86
CA ALA A 132 8.99 7.38 -2.03
C ALA A 132 7.48 7.43 -1.80
N ILE A 133 7.00 8.46 -1.12
CA ILE A 133 5.58 8.69 -0.87
C ILE A 133 5.19 10.02 -1.48
N ARG A 134 4.00 10.07 -2.10
CA ARG A 134 3.39 11.30 -2.59
C ARG A 134 2.04 11.49 -1.91
N LEU A 135 1.86 12.66 -1.32
CA LEU A 135 0.66 13.08 -0.60
C LEU A 135 -0.20 13.98 -1.49
N ARG A 136 -1.48 14.15 -1.11
CA ARG A 136 -2.44 14.94 -1.89
C ARG A 136 -2.17 16.44 -1.77
N THR A 137 -2.05 16.93 -0.54
CA THR A 137 -1.82 18.34 -0.24
C THR A 137 -0.40 18.57 0.29
N LEU A 138 0.02 19.84 0.35
CA LEU A 138 1.27 20.22 1.01
C LEU A 138 1.14 20.04 2.54
N GLU A 139 -0.02 20.38 3.09
CA GLU A 139 -0.36 20.18 4.50
C GLU A 139 -0.23 18.71 4.92
N ASP A 140 -0.75 17.78 4.11
CA ASP A 140 -0.60 16.33 4.35
C ASP A 140 0.88 15.91 4.37
N ALA A 141 1.69 16.49 3.48
CA ALA A 141 3.11 16.18 3.40
C ALA A 141 3.86 16.70 4.65
N GLU A 142 3.56 17.92 5.09
CA GLU A 142 4.14 18.49 6.31
C GLU A 142 3.68 17.73 7.56
N GLN A 143 2.40 17.37 7.64
CA GLN A 143 1.83 16.56 8.70
C GLN A 143 2.49 15.18 8.74
N PHE A 144 2.62 14.50 7.60
CA PHE A 144 3.29 13.21 7.50
C PHE A 144 4.72 13.28 8.04
N LYS A 145 5.48 14.29 7.61
CA LYS A 145 6.86 14.46 8.06
C LYS A 145 6.94 14.68 9.57
N SER A 146 6.18 15.63 10.08
CA SER A 146 6.14 15.96 11.52
C SER A 146 5.74 14.76 12.37
N LYS A 147 4.70 14.01 11.97
CA LYS A 147 4.24 12.82 12.70
C LYS A 147 5.23 11.66 12.64
N LEU A 148 5.91 11.46 11.51
CA LEU A 148 6.95 10.44 11.40
C LEU A 148 8.13 10.77 12.31
N GLU A 149 8.63 12.02 12.28
CA GLU A 149 9.75 12.47 13.12
C GLU A 149 9.40 12.38 14.62
N ALA A 150 8.19 12.78 15.03
CA ALA A 150 7.73 12.59 16.41
C ALA A 150 7.63 11.10 16.81
N SER A 151 7.29 10.22 15.86
CA SER A 151 7.24 8.78 16.10
C SER A 151 8.64 8.18 16.26
N GLN A 152 9.65 8.70 15.55
CA GLN A 152 11.05 8.33 15.75
C GLN A 152 11.50 8.70 17.17
N GLU A 153 11.23 9.93 17.60
CA GLU A 153 11.58 10.39 18.95
C GLU A 153 10.91 9.53 20.03
N PHE A 154 9.61 9.24 19.88
CA PHE A 154 8.89 8.38 20.82
C PHE A 154 9.52 6.98 20.90
N ASN A 155 9.78 6.33 19.76
CA ASN A 155 10.36 4.99 19.74
C ASN A 155 11.78 4.95 20.32
N ASN A 156 12.59 5.97 20.06
CA ASN A 156 13.92 6.10 20.64
C ASN A 156 13.85 6.20 22.17
N LYS A 157 13.06 7.15 22.68
CA LYS A 157 12.88 7.33 24.13
C LYS A 157 12.32 6.09 24.80
N ALA A 158 11.38 5.39 24.15
CA ALA A 158 10.83 4.15 24.65
C ALA A 158 11.86 3.01 24.67
N GLY A 159 12.76 2.96 23.68
CA GLY A 159 13.87 2.00 23.63
C GLY A 159 14.95 2.24 24.70
N ASP A 160 15.12 3.48 25.13
CA ASP A 160 16.04 3.88 26.21
C ASP A 160 15.40 3.78 27.61
N ASP A 161 14.22 3.15 27.73
CA ASP A 161 13.44 3.04 28.97
C ASP A 161 13.13 4.40 29.66
N SER A 162 13.08 5.49 28.88
CA SER A 162 12.74 6.81 29.40
C SER A 162 11.29 6.87 29.88
N GLU A 163 11.06 7.54 31.02
CA GLU A 163 9.72 7.82 31.55
C GLU A 163 9.06 9.04 30.88
N ASP A 164 9.85 9.89 30.20
CA ASP A 164 9.38 11.13 29.55
C ASP A 164 8.87 10.86 28.12
N LEU A 165 7.84 10.02 28.02
CA LEU A 165 7.19 9.68 26.76
C LEU A 165 6.02 10.64 26.46
N VAL A 166 6.07 11.25 25.28
CA VAL A 166 4.98 12.09 24.78
C VAL A 166 3.96 11.21 24.04
N TRP A 167 2.82 10.98 24.68
CA TRP A 167 1.74 10.17 24.10
C TRP A 167 0.86 11.03 23.20
N ALA A 168 1.15 11.00 21.90
CA ALA A 168 0.33 11.71 20.91
C ALA A 168 -1.14 11.25 20.95
N GLU A 169 -2.04 12.20 20.65
CA GLU A 169 -3.47 11.96 20.50
C GLU A 169 -3.77 10.97 19.36
N THR A 170 -4.85 10.23 19.53
CA THR A 170 -5.32 9.24 18.55
C THR A 170 -6.30 9.89 17.58
N VAL A 171 -6.26 9.47 16.33
CA VAL A 171 -7.27 9.79 15.32
C VAL A 171 -8.20 8.60 15.11
N GLU A 172 -9.45 8.87 14.73
CA GLU A 172 -10.38 7.79 14.40
C GLU A 172 -9.94 7.06 13.12
N ASP A 173 -9.88 5.73 13.16
CA ASP A 173 -9.54 4.91 12.00
C ASP A 173 -10.81 4.47 11.24
N VAL A 174 -11.62 5.44 10.81
CA VAL A 174 -12.84 5.18 10.03
C VAL A 174 -12.49 5.15 8.55
N GLU A 175 -12.98 4.15 7.81
CA GLU A 175 -12.86 4.09 6.35
C GLU A 175 -13.66 5.23 5.72
N GLU A 176 -12.98 6.24 5.20
CA GLU A 176 -13.61 7.37 4.49
C GLU A 176 -13.90 7.02 3.03
N VAL A 177 -14.90 7.69 2.44
CA VAL A 177 -15.22 7.56 1.02
C VAL A 177 -14.05 8.09 0.20
N VAL A 178 -13.53 7.22 -0.67
CA VAL A 178 -12.32 7.46 -1.46
C VAL A 178 -12.53 8.52 -2.54
N ASP A 179 -11.91 9.68 -2.35
CA ASP A 179 -11.61 10.60 -3.44
C ASP A 179 -10.33 10.14 -4.17
N ASP A 180 -10.30 10.26 -5.50
CA ASP A 180 -9.15 9.86 -6.30
C ASP A 180 -7.92 10.76 -6.01
N ILE A 181 -6.75 10.15 -5.81
CA ILE A 181 -5.49 10.89 -5.62
C ILE A 181 -4.97 11.45 -6.95
N GLU A 182 -5.51 10.98 -8.08
CA GLU A 182 -5.14 11.42 -9.42
C GLU A 182 -5.99 12.58 -9.93
N THR A 183 -7.20 12.78 -9.37
CA THR A 183 -8.02 13.95 -9.69
C THR A 183 -7.51 15.17 -8.94
N ASN A 184 -6.50 15.83 -9.49
CA ASN A 184 -6.16 17.19 -9.14
C ASN A 184 -7.25 18.10 -9.74
N LYS A 185 -8.43 18.19 -9.13
CA LYS A 185 -9.46 19.14 -9.59
C LYS A 185 -8.89 20.54 -9.31
N PRO A 186 -8.55 21.35 -10.33
CA PRO A 186 -8.21 22.74 -10.08
C PRO A 186 -9.42 23.37 -9.38
N ALA A 187 -9.16 24.27 -8.42
CA ALA A 187 -10.22 25.06 -7.80
C ALA A 187 -11.11 25.62 -8.91
N GLU A 188 -12.38 25.23 -8.93
CA GLU A 188 -13.35 25.82 -9.84
C GLU A 188 -13.33 27.32 -9.56
N GLY A 189 -12.82 28.08 -10.54
CA GLY A 189 -12.88 29.52 -10.53
C GLY A 189 -14.34 29.92 -10.36
N GLY A 190 -14.59 30.82 -9.40
CA GLY A 190 -15.91 31.40 -9.20
C GLY A 190 -16.42 31.95 -10.53
N GLU A 191 -17.66 31.58 -10.85
CA GLU A 191 -18.41 32.11 -11.97
C GLU A 191 -18.53 33.64 -11.83
N ASP A 192 -18.40 34.32 -12.98
CA ASP A 192 -18.45 35.77 -13.18
C ASP A 192 -19.70 36.46 -12.60
#